data_AF-A0A7J8NRI7-F1
#
_entry.id   AF-A0A7J8NRI7-F1
#
_cell.length_a   1.000
_cell.length_b   1.000
_cell.length_c   1.000
_cell.angle_alpha   90.00
_cell.angle_beta   90.00
_cell.angle_gamma   90.00
#
_symmetry.space_group_name_H-M   'P 1'
#
loop_
_entity.id
_entity.type
_entity.pdbx_description
1 polymer ?
#
loop_
_entity_poly.entity_id
_entity_poly.type
_entity_poly.pdbx_seq_one_letter_code
_entity_poly.pdbx_strand_id
1 'polypeptide(L)'
;TSAAIKVLKQVGAYPDVEKAKDSVGIRPGKGKMRNRRYISRKGPLIVYGTEGAKLVKAFRNIPGVEVANVERLNLLKLAPGGHLGRFIIWTKSAYEKLDSIYGSFEKPSEKKKRYILPRSKMVNADLGRIINSDEVQSVVKPIKKEIKRAPLKKNPLKNLNAMLKLNPYAKTARRMALLAEAQRVKAKKEKLDKKRKPVSK
;
A
#
# COMPACT_ATOMS: atom_id res chain seq x y z
N THR A 1 8.30 24.24 -33.52
CA THR A 1 7.43 23.99 -32.34
C THR A 1 6.04 23.53 -32.74
N SER A 2 5.30 24.20 -33.63
CA SER A 2 3.96 23.76 -34.06
C SER A 2 3.92 22.31 -34.59
N ALA A 3 4.86 21.95 -35.47
CA ALA A 3 4.99 20.58 -35.96
C ALA A 3 5.27 19.56 -34.83
N ALA A 4 6.08 19.92 -33.83
CA ALA A 4 6.37 19.07 -32.69
C ALA A 4 5.12 18.83 -31.80
N ILE A 5 4.28 19.85 -31.63
CA ILE A 5 2.99 19.73 -30.94
C ILE A 5 2.06 18.77 -31.70
N LYS A 6 2.01 18.87 -33.04
CA LYS A 6 1.21 17.97 -33.88
C LYS A 6 1.61 16.50 -33.67
N VAL A 7 2.91 16.22 -33.64
CA VAL A 7 3.43 14.86 -33.37
C VAL A 7 3.03 14.38 -31.97
N LEU A 8 3.17 15.21 -30.94
CA LEU A 8 2.78 14.82 -29.58
C LEU A 8 1.28 14.55 -29.44
N LYS A 9 0.43 15.26 -30.20
CA LYS A 9 -1.01 14.98 -30.27
C LYS A 9 -1.29 13.64 -30.94
N GLN A 10 -0.63 13.34 -32.06
CA GLN A 10 -0.79 12.07 -32.77
C GLN A 10 -0.34 10.87 -31.94
N VAL A 11 0.74 11.00 -31.16
CA VAL A 11 1.25 9.95 -30.28
C VAL A 11 0.43 9.81 -28.99
N GLY A 12 -0.50 10.73 -28.71
CA GLY A 12 -1.28 10.74 -27.46
C GLY A 12 -0.49 11.23 -26.24
N ALA A 13 0.67 11.83 -26.43
CA ALA A 13 1.52 12.37 -25.38
C ALA A 13 1.15 13.81 -24.96
N TYR A 14 0.29 14.47 -25.74
CA TYR A 14 -0.09 15.88 -25.51
C TYR A 14 -0.81 16.16 -24.18
N PRO A 15 -1.68 15.29 -23.63
CA PRO A 15 -2.32 15.54 -22.35
C PRO A 15 -1.34 15.77 -21.18
N ASP A 16 -0.18 15.09 -21.18
CA ASP A 16 0.84 15.30 -20.14
C ASP A 16 1.56 16.66 -20.29
N VAL A 17 1.65 17.17 -21.52
CA VAL A 17 2.16 18.51 -21.83
C VAL A 17 1.17 19.60 -21.41
N GLU A 18 -0.12 19.43 -21.69
CA GLU A 18 -1.17 20.34 -21.22
C GLU A 18 -1.17 20.40 -19.69
N LYS A 19 -1.12 19.24 -19.02
CA LYS A 19 -1.01 19.18 -17.57
C LYS A 19 0.25 19.89 -17.04
N ALA A 20 1.38 19.80 -17.75
CA ALA A 20 2.59 20.51 -17.36
C ALA A 20 2.45 22.03 -17.56
N LYS A 21 1.79 22.48 -18.64
CA LYS A 21 1.50 23.88 -18.92
C LYS A 21 0.60 24.50 -17.84
N ASP A 22 -0.47 23.80 -17.46
CA ASP A 22 -1.44 24.31 -16.48
C ASP A 22 -0.89 24.27 -15.05
N SER A 23 0.07 23.38 -14.78
CA SER A 23 0.73 23.27 -13.47
C SER A 23 1.73 24.38 -13.14
N VAL A 24 1.91 25.37 -14.01
CA VAL A 24 2.87 26.45 -13.79
C VAL A 24 2.38 27.33 -12.64
N GLY A 25 3.00 27.18 -11.48
CA GLY A 25 2.66 27.90 -10.26
C GLY A 25 3.77 28.85 -9.80
N ILE A 26 3.41 29.83 -8.98
CA ILE A 26 4.38 30.68 -8.30
C ILE A 26 4.90 29.96 -7.05
N ARG A 27 6.23 29.83 -6.92
CA ARG A 27 6.89 29.22 -5.78
C ARG A 27 6.59 29.99 -4.49
N PRO A 28 6.13 29.31 -3.42
CA PRO A 28 5.95 29.95 -2.12
C PRO A 28 7.30 30.27 -1.44
N GLY A 29 7.29 31.26 -0.55
CA GLY A 29 8.44 31.63 0.27
C GLY A 29 9.54 32.42 -0.44
N LYS A 30 10.71 32.51 0.20
CA LYS A 30 11.84 33.37 -0.20
C LYS A 30 12.50 32.94 -1.53
N GLY A 31 12.23 31.74 -2.04
CA GLY A 31 12.73 31.27 -3.33
C GLY A 31 12.30 32.15 -4.50
N LYS A 32 11.16 32.84 -4.37
CA LYS A 32 10.63 33.79 -5.36
C LYS A 32 11.60 34.94 -5.67
N MET A 33 12.36 35.40 -4.68
CA MET A 33 13.35 36.47 -4.82
C MET A 33 14.71 35.99 -5.34
N ARG A 34 14.93 34.66 -5.42
CA ARG A 34 16.22 34.05 -5.80
C ARG A 34 16.15 33.41 -7.18
N ASN A 35 15.53 34.06 -8.16
CA ASN A 35 15.37 33.58 -9.55
C ASN A 35 14.72 32.18 -9.70
N ARG A 36 13.90 31.77 -8.72
CA ARG A 36 13.17 30.48 -8.72
C ARG A 36 11.67 30.71 -8.57
N ARG A 37 11.14 31.76 -9.22
CA ARG A 37 9.76 32.22 -9.07
C ARG A 37 8.73 31.20 -9.54
N TYR A 38 8.99 30.47 -10.62
CA TYR A 38 8.04 29.51 -11.16
C TYR A 38 8.41 28.07 -10.83
N ILE A 39 7.40 27.24 -10.63
CA ILE A 39 7.49 25.78 -10.54
C ILE A 39 6.57 25.19 -11.61
N SER A 40 7.00 24.10 -12.22
CA SER A 40 6.21 23.38 -13.20
C SER A 40 6.44 21.88 -13.08
N ARG A 41 5.43 21.09 -13.44
CA ARG A 41 5.54 19.64 -13.50
C ARG A 41 6.51 19.22 -14.60
N LYS A 42 7.21 18.11 -14.37
CA LYS A 42 8.01 17.43 -15.39
C LYS A 42 7.08 16.57 -16.23
N GLY A 43 6.97 16.90 -17.51
CA GLY A 43 6.23 16.14 -18.50
C GLY A 43 7.11 15.10 -19.20
N PRO A 44 6.80 14.75 -20.46
CA PRO A 44 7.49 13.68 -21.15
C PRO A 44 8.97 14.01 -21.40
N LEU A 45 9.81 12.98 -21.32
CA LEU A 45 11.22 13.05 -21.72
C LEU A 45 11.38 12.46 -23.11
N ILE A 46 11.92 13.24 -24.05
CA ILE A 46 12.19 12.78 -25.41
C ILE A 46 13.66 12.40 -25.51
N VAL A 47 13.93 11.14 -25.85
CA VAL A 47 15.29 10.64 -26.03
C VAL A 47 15.59 10.45 -27.51
N TYR A 48 16.68 11.07 -27.97
CA TYR A 48 17.14 11.00 -29.35
C TYR A 48 18.53 10.37 -29.48
N GLY A 49 18.81 9.83 -30.68
CA GLY A 49 20.12 9.29 -31.05
C GLY A 49 21.02 10.33 -31.72
N THR A 50 20.87 10.52 -33.04
CA THR A 50 21.83 11.26 -33.87
C THR A 50 21.32 12.66 -34.29
N GLU A 51 20.01 12.85 -34.42
CA GLU A 51 19.38 14.08 -34.95
C GLU A 51 19.16 15.19 -33.91
N GLY A 52 20.12 15.39 -33.02
CA GLY A 52 19.93 16.19 -31.81
C GLY A 52 19.65 17.67 -32.05
N ALA A 53 20.34 18.32 -32.99
CA ALA A 53 20.30 19.78 -33.10
C ALA A 53 18.92 20.32 -33.53
N LYS A 54 18.26 19.64 -34.48
CA LYS A 54 16.92 20.04 -34.97
C LYS A 54 15.83 19.67 -33.96
N LEU A 55 15.92 18.47 -33.37
CA LEU A 55 14.96 17.97 -32.40
C LEU A 55 14.98 18.81 -31.11
N VAL A 56 16.16 19.09 -30.55
CA VAL A 56 16.28 19.91 -29.34
C VAL A 56 15.67 21.30 -29.54
N LYS A 57 15.92 21.96 -30.68
CA LYS A 57 15.33 23.27 -30.98
C LYS A 57 13.80 23.21 -31.10
N ALA A 58 13.26 22.12 -31.66
CA ALA A 58 11.82 21.96 -31.83
C ALA A 58 11.06 21.73 -30.52
N PHE A 59 11.65 20.97 -29.58
CA PHE A 59 10.99 20.53 -28.35
C PHE A 59 11.35 21.34 -27.09
N ARG A 60 12.49 22.07 -27.05
CA ARG A 60 12.90 22.78 -25.80
C ARG A 60 11.92 23.86 -25.34
N ASN A 61 11.15 24.42 -26.28
CA ASN A 61 10.23 25.53 -25.98
C ASN A 61 8.84 25.05 -25.53
N ILE A 62 8.63 23.74 -25.43
CA ILE A 62 7.35 23.17 -24.99
C ILE A 62 7.41 23.01 -23.46
N PRO A 63 6.42 23.51 -22.70
CA PRO A 63 6.44 23.45 -21.24
C PRO A 63 6.45 22.00 -20.75
N GLY A 64 7.28 21.72 -19.74
CA GLY A 64 7.39 20.40 -19.10
C GLY A 64 8.15 19.34 -19.91
N VAL A 65 8.33 19.53 -21.22
CA VAL A 65 9.07 18.60 -22.08
C VAL A 65 10.56 18.77 -21.85
N GLU A 66 11.25 17.65 -21.65
CA GLU A 66 12.71 17.64 -21.61
C GLU A 66 13.26 16.78 -22.74
N VAL A 67 14.48 17.08 -23.15
CA VAL A 67 15.18 16.33 -24.19
C VAL A 67 16.49 15.79 -23.63
N ALA A 68 16.83 14.56 -24.00
CA ALA A 68 18.09 13.91 -23.67
C ALA A 68 18.66 13.12 -24.86
N ASN A 69 19.98 13.03 -24.93
CA ASN A 69 20.66 12.13 -25.86
C ASN A 69 20.78 10.75 -25.19
N VAL A 70 20.57 9.67 -25.95
CA VAL A 70 20.70 8.28 -25.47
C VAL A 70 22.09 7.97 -24.86
N GLU A 71 23.16 8.55 -25.41
CA GLU A 71 24.52 8.32 -24.91
C GLU A 71 24.80 9.10 -23.61
N ARG A 72 24.01 10.13 -23.33
CA ARG A 72 24.18 11.06 -22.20
C ARG A 72 22.91 11.13 -21.35
N LEU A 73 22.33 9.96 -21.07
CA LEU A 73 21.18 9.85 -20.19
C LEU A 73 21.56 10.22 -18.77
N ASN A 74 20.75 11.08 -18.14
CA ASN A 74 20.97 11.56 -16.78
C ASN A 74 19.88 10.99 -15.87
N LEU A 75 20.28 10.40 -14.75
CA LEU A 75 19.39 9.86 -13.73
C LEU A 75 18.40 10.92 -13.21
N LEU A 76 18.83 12.17 -13.04
CA LEU A 76 17.98 13.27 -12.56
C LEU A 76 16.85 13.61 -13.52
N LYS A 77 17.04 13.33 -14.82
CA LYS A 77 16.00 13.48 -15.84
C LYS A 77 15.12 12.23 -15.93
N LEU A 78 15.68 11.04 -15.77
CA LEU A 78 14.92 9.79 -15.83
C LEU A 78 14.01 9.61 -14.60
N ALA A 79 14.50 9.98 -13.42
CA ALA A 79 13.79 9.85 -12.15
C ALA A 79 13.82 11.18 -11.36
N PRO A 80 13.05 12.21 -11.77
CA PRO A 80 12.98 13.47 -11.05
C PRO A 80 12.52 13.26 -9.61
N GLY A 81 13.30 13.73 -8.63
CA GLY A 81 13.01 13.52 -7.21
C GLY A 81 13.19 12.08 -6.71
N GLY A 82 13.80 11.19 -7.52
CA GLY A 82 14.00 9.78 -7.16
C GLY A 82 12.82 8.87 -7.49
N HIS A 83 11.74 9.39 -8.08
CA HIS A 83 10.59 8.57 -8.51
C HIS A 83 10.86 7.92 -9.86
N LEU A 84 10.74 6.59 -9.92
CA LEU A 84 10.84 5.81 -11.15
C LEU A 84 9.56 5.92 -11.99
N GLY A 85 9.66 5.61 -13.29
CA GLY A 85 8.48 5.56 -14.17
C GLY A 85 8.09 6.89 -14.82
N ARG A 86 9.06 7.76 -15.13
CA ARG A 86 8.79 8.93 -15.97
C ARG A 86 8.35 8.48 -17.37
N PHE A 87 7.37 9.17 -17.96
CA PHE A 87 6.96 8.91 -19.35
C PHE A 87 8.06 9.37 -20.33
N ILE A 88 8.62 8.41 -21.08
CA ILE A 88 9.75 8.62 -21.99
C ILE A 88 9.33 8.24 -23.42
N ILE A 89 9.62 9.12 -24.38
CA ILE A 89 9.40 8.90 -25.80
C ILE A 89 10.76 8.66 -26.46
N TRP A 90 10.91 7.51 -27.10
CA TRP A 90 12.15 7.12 -27.78
C TRP A 90 12.03 7.31 -29.27
N THR A 91 13.05 7.91 -29.92
CA THR A 91 13.18 7.81 -31.37
C THR A 91 13.68 6.41 -31.75
N LYS A 92 13.34 5.92 -32.95
CA LYS A 92 13.80 4.61 -33.45
C LYS A 92 15.31 4.43 -33.27
N SER A 93 16.09 5.41 -33.74
CA SER A 93 17.56 5.41 -33.63
C SER A 93 18.10 5.50 -32.20
N ALA A 94 17.30 6.01 -31.25
CA ALA A 94 17.69 6.04 -29.85
C ALA A 94 17.47 4.67 -29.22
N TYR A 95 16.36 4.03 -29.55
CA TYR A 95 16.00 2.71 -29.04
C TYR A 95 16.99 1.64 -29.50
N GLU A 96 17.33 1.61 -30.78
CA GLU A 96 18.31 0.66 -31.35
C GLU A 96 19.72 0.82 -30.73
N LYS A 97 20.09 2.02 -30.30
CA LYS A 97 21.39 2.29 -29.68
C LYS A 97 21.51 1.76 -28.24
N LEU A 98 20.41 1.43 -27.57
CA LEU A 98 20.46 0.96 -26.18
C LEU A 98 21.24 -0.34 -26.04
N ASP A 99 21.08 -1.27 -26.99
CA ASP A 99 21.79 -2.55 -26.99
C ASP A 99 23.31 -2.37 -27.10
N SER A 100 23.79 -1.47 -27.97
CA SER A 100 25.22 -1.14 -28.06
C SER A 100 25.75 -0.45 -26.79
N ILE A 101 24.93 0.40 -26.15
CA ILE A 101 25.35 1.15 -24.96
C ILE A 101 25.38 0.28 -23.70
N TYR A 102 24.40 -0.60 -23.50
CA TYR A 102 24.25 -1.36 -22.26
C TYR A 102 24.54 -2.86 -22.40
N GLY A 103 24.48 -3.40 -23.62
CA GLY A 103 24.57 -4.83 -23.88
C GLY A 103 23.29 -5.58 -23.54
N SER A 104 23.39 -6.90 -23.57
CA SER A 104 22.36 -7.84 -23.09
C SER A 104 22.93 -8.68 -21.94
N PHE A 105 22.16 -9.66 -21.43
CA PHE A 105 22.69 -10.60 -20.44
C PHE A 105 23.74 -11.55 -21.04
N GLU A 106 23.77 -11.71 -22.37
CA GLU A 106 24.71 -12.56 -23.09
C GLU A 106 25.88 -11.77 -23.69
N LYS A 107 25.62 -10.53 -24.15
CA LYS A 107 26.61 -9.68 -24.83
C LYS A 107 27.00 -8.50 -23.94
N PRO A 108 28.31 -8.28 -23.68
CA PRO A 108 28.76 -7.13 -22.91
C PRO A 108 28.51 -5.81 -23.66
N SER A 109 28.53 -4.70 -22.92
CA SER A 109 28.43 -3.36 -23.51
C SER A 109 29.62 -3.05 -24.41
N GLU A 110 29.36 -2.48 -25.59
CA GLU A 110 30.40 -2.01 -26.51
C GLU A 110 30.99 -0.66 -26.05
N LYS A 111 30.14 0.22 -25.51
CA LYS A 111 30.54 1.59 -25.16
C LYS A 111 31.05 1.75 -23.74
N LYS A 112 30.61 0.91 -22.80
CA LYS A 112 30.95 1.04 -21.38
C LYS A 112 31.92 -0.04 -20.96
N LYS A 113 33.15 0.38 -20.66
CA LYS A 113 34.21 -0.51 -20.18
C LYS A 113 33.82 -1.16 -18.85
N ARG A 114 33.94 -2.49 -18.78
CA ARG A 114 33.66 -3.32 -17.58
C ARG A 114 32.23 -3.13 -17.04
N TYR A 115 31.28 -2.79 -17.90
CA TYR A 115 29.87 -2.72 -17.52
C TYR A 115 29.14 -4.01 -17.93
N ILE A 116 28.36 -4.55 -17.00
CA ILE A 116 27.50 -5.71 -17.20
C ILE A 116 26.14 -5.37 -16.58
N LEU A 117 25.06 -5.85 -17.20
CA LEU A 117 23.71 -5.68 -16.66
C LEU A 117 23.59 -6.39 -15.29
N PRO A 118 22.93 -5.75 -14.30
CA PRO A 118 22.73 -6.35 -13.00
C PRO A 118 21.83 -7.59 -13.13
N ARG A 119 22.24 -8.70 -12.51
CA ARG A 119 21.44 -9.92 -12.46
C ARG A 119 20.30 -9.75 -11.46
N SER A 120 19.10 -10.14 -11.86
CA SER A 120 17.93 -10.19 -10.97
C SER A 120 18.17 -11.20 -9.85
N LYS A 121 17.85 -10.82 -8.60
CA LYS A 121 17.95 -11.74 -7.44
C LYS A 121 16.96 -12.91 -7.53
N MET A 122 15.83 -12.68 -8.19
CA MET A 122 14.76 -13.66 -8.41
C MET A 122 14.43 -13.65 -9.89
N VAL A 123 14.39 -14.82 -10.53
CA VAL A 123 14.11 -14.95 -11.97
C VAL A 123 12.63 -14.66 -12.26
N ASN A 124 11.73 -15.26 -11.48
CA ASN A 124 10.30 -14.99 -11.56
C ASN A 124 9.87 -14.10 -10.39
N ALA A 125 9.53 -12.84 -10.64
CA ALA A 125 9.09 -11.91 -9.59
C ALA A 125 7.63 -12.10 -9.16
N ASP A 126 6.84 -12.93 -9.86
CA ASP A 126 5.45 -13.20 -9.50
C ASP A 126 5.37 -14.22 -8.36
N LEU A 127 5.45 -13.67 -7.13
CA LEU A 127 5.31 -14.44 -5.90
C LEU A 127 3.92 -15.07 -5.76
N GLY A 128 2.87 -14.41 -6.27
CA GLY A 128 1.50 -14.92 -6.16
C GLY A 128 1.35 -16.24 -6.92
N ARG A 129 1.90 -16.29 -8.14
CA ARG A 129 1.93 -17.53 -8.93
C ARG A 129 2.73 -18.64 -8.26
N ILE A 130 3.90 -18.33 -7.69
CA ILE A 130 4.74 -19.32 -7.01
C ILE A 130 4.04 -19.85 -5.75
N ILE A 131 3.46 -18.96 -4.96
CA ILE A 131 2.75 -19.35 -3.74
C ILE A 131 1.54 -20.22 -4.06
N ASN A 132 0.80 -19.89 -5.12
CA ASN A 132 -0.41 -20.63 -5.51
C ASN A 132 -0.14 -21.82 -6.43
N SER A 133 1.13 -22.19 -6.66
CA SER A 133 1.46 -23.33 -7.50
C SER A 133 1.15 -24.64 -6.76
N ASP A 134 0.81 -25.69 -7.51
CA ASP A 134 0.41 -26.98 -6.93
C ASP A 134 1.54 -27.63 -6.13
N GLU A 135 2.80 -27.42 -6.56
CA GLU A 135 3.99 -27.93 -5.88
C GLU A 135 4.14 -27.34 -4.47
N VAL A 136 3.77 -26.06 -4.30
CA VAL A 136 3.80 -25.40 -2.99
C VAL A 136 2.55 -25.75 -2.19
N GLN A 137 1.36 -25.64 -2.79
CA GLN A 137 0.09 -25.85 -2.08
C GLN A 137 -0.14 -27.31 -1.65
N SER A 138 0.42 -28.29 -2.35
CA SER A 138 0.32 -29.72 -1.96
C SER A 138 1.09 -30.05 -0.68
N VAL A 139 2.13 -29.29 -0.35
CA VAL A 139 3.00 -29.52 0.82
C VAL A 139 2.61 -28.62 2.00
N VAL A 140 2.04 -27.43 1.72
CA VAL A 140 1.72 -26.44 2.75
C VAL A 140 0.56 -26.88 3.63
N LYS A 141 0.70 -26.67 4.95
CA LYS A 141 -0.38 -26.91 5.91
C LYS A 141 -1.50 -25.88 5.72
N PRO A 142 -2.78 -26.27 5.90
CA PRO A 142 -3.90 -25.35 5.77
C PRO A 142 -3.81 -24.21 6.79
N ILE A 143 -4.31 -23.04 6.39
CA ILE A 143 -4.30 -21.83 7.22
C ILE A 143 -5.20 -22.03 8.44
N LYS A 144 -4.66 -21.75 9.63
CA LYS A 144 -5.44 -21.69 10.87
C LYS A 144 -6.24 -20.40 10.91
N LYS A 145 -7.56 -20.49 10.68
CA LYS A 145 -8.47 -19.33 10.69
C LYS A 145 -8.88 -18.87 12.09
N GLU A 146 -8.67 -19.70 13.11
CA GLU A 146 -9.08 -19.38 14.47
C GLU A 146 -8.16 -18.36 15.14
N ILE A 147 -8.67 -17.16 15.36
CA ILE A 147 -7.98 -16.12 16.14
C ILE A 147 -8.38 -16.29 17.61
N LYS A 148 -7.46 -16.83 18.43
CA LYS A 148 -7.66 -16.90 19.89
C LYS A 148 -7.46 -15.53 20.51
N ARG A 149 -8.55 -14.92 20.99
CA ARG A 149 -8.51 -13.67 21.76
C ARG A 149 -8.31 -13.97 23.24
N ALA A 150 -7.59 -13.10 23.94
CA ALA A 150 -7.45 -13.21 25.39
C ALA A 150 -8.83 -13.13 26.05
N PRO A 151 -9.28 -14.18 26.77
CA PRO A 151 -10.56 -14.14 27.44
C PRO A 151 -10.47 -13.23 28.66
N LEU A 152 -11.47 -12.35 28.85
CA LEU A 152 -11.61 -11.61 30.10
C LEU A 152 -11.97 -12.60 31.23
N LYS A 153 -11.15 -12.68 32.27
CA LYS A 153 -11.43 -13.50 33.46
C LYS A 153 -12.60 -12.89 34.23
N LYS A 154 -13.78 -13.51 34.10
CA LYS A 154 -14.98 -13.14 34.88
C LYS A 154 -14.89 -13.76 36.28
N ASN A 155 -15.17 -12.98 37.33
CA ASN A 155 -15.18 -13.48 38.70
C ASN A 155 -16.37 -14.45 38.90
N PRO A 156 -16.14 -15.74 39.23
CA PRO A 156 -17.21 -16.74 39.41
C PRO A 156 -18.17 -16.42 40.55
N LEU A 157 -17.69 -15.81 41.64
CA LEU A 157 -18.54 -15.46 42.79
C LEU A 157 -19.56 -14.38 42.44
N LYS A 158 -19.21 -13.49 41.49
CA LYS A 158 -20.09 -12.42 41.00
C LYS A 158 -20.84 -12.79 39.72
N ASN A 159 -20.36 -13.77 38.93
CA ASN A 159 -20.94 -14.17 37.65
C ASN A 159 -21.36 -15.64 37.66
N LEU A 160 -22.67 -15.87 37.69
CA LEU A 160 -23.25 -17.21 37.75
C LEU A 160 -22.82 -18.10 36.58
N ASN A 161 -22.79 -17.59 35.34
CA ASN A 161 -22.40 -18.41 34.18
C ASN A 161 -20.93 -18.82 34.23
N ALA A 162 -20.05 -17.95 34.76
CA ALA A 162 -18.67 -18.31 35.02
C ALA A 162 -18.55 -19.37 36.13
N MET A 163 -19.35 -19.26 37.20
CA MET A 163 -19.40 -20.28 38.25
C MET A 163 -19.91 -21.62 37.73
N LEU A 164 -20.99 -21.63 36.95
CA LEU A 164 -21.58 -22.86 36.42
C LEU A 164 -20.67 -23.55 35.40
N LYS A 165 -19.93 -22.77 34.61
CA LYS A 165 -18.91 -23.31 33.71
C LYS A 165 -17.78 -24.01 34.46
N LEU A 166 -17.41 -23.53 35.65
CA LEU A 166 -16.35 -24.10 36.48
C LEU A 166 -16.85 -25.19 37.43
N ASN A 167 -18.07 -25.04 37.95
CA ASN A 167 -18.70 -25.93 38.92
C ASN A 167 -20.22 -26.05 38.65
N PRO A 168 -20.65 -27.11 37.93
CA PRO A 168 -22.06 -27.37 37.67
C PRO A 168 -22.91 -27.59 38.93
N TYR A 169 -22.32 -28.16 40.00
CA TYR A 169 -23.01 -28.41 41.28
C TYR A 169 -23.41 -27.11 42.00
N ALA A 170 -22.79 -25.97 41.67
CA ALA A 170 -23.20 -24.68 42.22
C ALA A 170 -24.68 -24.35 41.89
N LYS A 171 -25.23 -24.91 40.79
CA LYS A 171 -26.67 -24.76 40.44
C LYS A 171 -27.58 -25.46 41.43
N THR A 172 -27.29 -26.73 41.74
CA THR A 172 -28.09 -27.54 42.65
C THR A 172 -27.96 -27.02 44.07
N ALA A 173 -26.74 -26.71 44.52
CA ALA A 173 -26.49 -26.13 45.83
C ALA A 173 -27.26 -24.80 46.04
N ARG A 174 -27.24 -23.90 45.04
CA ARG A 174 -27.98 -22.63 45.12
C ARG A 174 -29.49 -22.83 45.11
N ARG A 175 -30.01 -23.79 44.33
CA ARG A 175 -31.44 -24.14 44.34
C ARG A 175 -31.88 -24.69 45.70
N MET A 176 -31.10 -25.61 46.27
CA MET A 176 -31.37 -26.18 47.59
C MET A 176 -31.35 -25.08 48.67
N ALA A 177 -30.38 -24.16 48.62
CA ALA A 177 -30.31 -23.03 49.55
C ALA A 177 -31.54 -22.11 49.47
N LEU A 178 -32.01 -21.77 48.26
CA LEU A 178 -33.20 -20.94 48.07
C LEU A 178 -34.48 -21.62 48.58
N LEU A 179 -34.64 -22.92 48.33
CA LEU A 179 -35.78 -23.68 48.84
C LEU A 179 -35.77 -23.73 50.38
N ALA A 180 -34.60 -23.98 50.99
CA ALA A 180 -34.45 -23.97 52.43
C ALA A 180 -34.72 -22.59 53.05
N GLU A 181 -34.28 -21.50 52.40
CA GLU A 181 -34.55 -20.13 52.85
C GLU A 181 -36.04 -19.79 52.79
N ALA A 182 -36.73 -20.12 51.68
CA ALA A 182 -38.17 -19.92 51.55
C ALA A 182 -38.97 -20.63 52.65
N GLN A 183 -38.57 -21.87 53.00
CA GLN A 183 -39.15 -22.62 54.11
C GLN A 183 -38.93 -21.92 55.46
N ARG A 184 -37.71 -21.40 55.72
CA ARG A 184 -37.41 -20.66 56.96
C ARG A 184 -38.22 -19.37 57.09
N VAL A 185 -38.35 -18.60 56.00
CA VAL A 185 -39.13 -17.35 55.99
C VAL A 185 -40.60 -17.65 56.27
N LYS A 186 -41.17 -18.68 55.62
CA LYS A 186 -42.54 -19.14 55.86
C LYS A 186 -42.75 -19.52 57.33
N ALA A 187 -41.88 -20.37 57.89
CA ALA A 187 -41.95 -20.78 59.29
C ALA A 187 -41.83 -19.60 60.27
N LYS A 188 -40.97 -18.62 59.98
CA LYS A 188 -40.84 -17.40 60.79
C LYS A 188 -42.11 -16.55 60.74
N LYS A 189 -42.73 -16.40 59.57
CA LYS A 189 -44.00 -15.69 59.39
C LYS A 189 -45.13 -16.36 60.16
N GLU A 190 -45.29 -17.68 60.02
CA GLU A 190 -46.29 -18.46 60.76
C GLU A 190 -46.11 -18.34 62.29
N LYS A 191 -44.86 -18.36 62.77
CA LYS A 191 -44.56 -18.17 64.20
C LYS A 191 -44.90 -16.75 64.66
N LEU A 192 -44.67 -15.73 63.85
CA LEU A 192 -45.04 -14.35 64.14
C LEU A 192 -46.57 -14.16 64.14
N ASP A 193 -47.27 -14.74 63.16
CA ASP A 193 -48.72 -14.65 63.03
C ASP A 193 -49.43 -15.35 64.21
N LYS A 194 -48.90 -16.50 64.67
CA LYS A 194 -49.37 -17.15 65.91
C LYS A 194 -49.21 -16.27 67.14
N LYS A 195 -48.14 -15.48 67.23
CA LYS A 195 -47.92 -14.51 68.33
C LYS A 195 -48.79 -13.25 68.22
N ARG A 196 -49.20 -12.87 67.00
CA ARG A 196 -50.02 -11.68 66.73
C ARG A 196 -51.52 -11.95 66.81
N LYS A 197 -51.96 -13.21 66.77
CA LYS A 197 -53.35 -13.56 67.09
C LYS A 197 -53.63 -13.15 68.55
N PRO A 198 -54.58 -12.24 68.82
CA PRO A 198 -54.94 -11.91 70.19
C PRO A 198 -55.47 -13.18 70.87
N VAL A 199 -55.00 -13.44 72.09
CA VAL A 199 -55.63 -14.42 72.97
C VAL A 199 -57.03 -13.86 73.25
N SER A 200 -58.07 -14.48 72.69
CA SER A 200 -59.44 -14.17 73.08
C SER A 200 -59.57 -14.49 74.58
N LYS A 201 -60.10 -13.54 75.35
CA LYS A 201 -60.52 -13.78 76.74
C LYS A 201 -61.51 -14.94 76.81
#